data_AF-A0A4Q3CBW0-F1
#
_entry.id   AF-A0A4Q3CBW0-F1
#
_cell.length_a   1.000
_cell.length_b   1.000
_cell.length_c   1.000
_cell.angle_alpha   90.00
_cell.angle_beta   90.00
_cell.angle_gamma   90.00
#
_symmetry.space_group_name_H-M   'P 1'
#
loop_
_entity.id
_entity.type
_entity.pdbx_description
1 polymer ?
#
loop_
_entity_poly.entity_id
_entity_poly.type
_entity_poly.pdbx_seq_one_letter_code
_entity_poly.pdbx_strand_id
1 'polypeptide(L)'
;EDAVLNANYVLRSLDDLLDAPFGDSGPCMHEALFSDDGLAPGFTTLDIAKGLIDEGFHPMTMYFPLVVHGAMLVEPTETEGKATLDQFIGALRSVAERAKAGDAALKAAPALAPRRRLDETAAARKPVLVWKDEALPQAAE
;
A
#
# COMPACT_ATOMS: atom_id res chain seq x y z
N GLU A 1 -20.72 13.99 6.69
CA GLU A 1 -20.75 12.94 7.73
C GLU A 1 -20.25 11.60 7.20
N ASP A 2 -20.54 11.26 5.94
CA ASP A 2 -20.19 9.96 5.34
C ASP A 2 -18.69 9.63 5.36
N ALA A 3 -17.77 10.61 5.26
CA ALA A 3 -16.32 10.36 5.33
C ALA A 3 -15.88 9.68 6.65
N VAL A 4 -16.41 10.14 7.79
CA VAL A 4 -16.09 9.57 9.11
C VAL A 4 -16.69 8.16 9.24
N LEU A 5 -17.91 7.96 8.74
CA LEU A 5 -18.56 6.66 8.73
C LEU A 5 -17.80 5.66 7.86
N ASN A 6 -17.37 6.06 6.67
CA ASN A 6 -16.60 5.23 5.75
C ASN A 6 -15.26 4.80 6.35
N ALA A 7 -14.53 5.72 6.99
CA ALA A 7 -13.26 5.39 7.65
C ALA A 7 -13.44 4.41 8.81
N ASN A 8 -14.45 4.64 9.67
CA ASN A 8 -14.75 3.71 10.75
C ASN A 8 -15.27 2.36 10.24
N TYR A 9 -15.97 2.33 9.10
CA TYR A 9 -16.37 1.08 8.46
C TYR A 9 -15.16 0.26 8.03
N VAL A 10 -14.16 0.89 7.41
CA VAL A 10 -12.89 0.24 7.07
C VAL A 10 -12.16 -0.25 8.32
N LEU A 11 -12.01 0.60 9.34
CA LEU A 11 -11.37 0.27 10.62
C LEU A 11 -11.97 -1.00 11.24
N ARG A 12 -13.28 -0.99 11.46
CA ARG A 12 -13.98 -2.10 12.15
C ARG A 12 -14.09 -3.37 11.31
N SER A 13 -13.96 -3.29 9.99
CA SER A 13 -13.95 -4.47 9.12
C SER A 13 -12.60 -5.20 9.09
N LEU A 14 -11.57 -4.59 9.67
CA LEU A 14 -10.18 -5.07 9.67
C LEU A 14 -9.60 -5.28 11.09
N ASP A 15 -10.34 -4.96 12.15
CA ASP A 15 -9.94 -5.09 13.57
C ASP A 15 -9.45 -6.51 13.95
N ASP A 16 -9.94 -7.55 13.27
CA ASP A 16 -9.55 -8.94 13.51
C ASP A 16 -8.28 -9.36 12.77
N LEU A 17 -7.79 -8.54 11.84
CA LEU A 17 -6.71 -8.88 10.92
C LEU A 17 -5.49 -7.96 11.01
N LEU A 18 -5.71 -6.65 11.01
CA LEU A 18 -4.65 -5.64 11.04
C LEU A 18 -4.56 -5.00 12.41
N ASP A 19 -3.34 -4.75 12.87
CA ASP A 19 -3.12 -3.98 14.09
C ASP A 19 -3.52 -2.52 13.87
N ALA A 20 -4.36 -1.99 14.75
CA ALA A 20 -4.83 -0.61 14.75
C ALA A 20 -4.37 0.07 16.06
N PRO A 21 -3.20 0.73 16.10
CA PRO A 21 -2.56 1.20 17.33
C PRO A 21 -3.43 2.12 18.20
N PHE A 22 -4.38 2.83 17.59
CA PHE A 22 -5.30 3.75 18.27
C PHE A 22 -6.76 3.27 18.23
N GLY A 23 -7.05 2.05 17.75
CA GLY A 23 -8.42 1.54 17.58
C GLY A 23 -9.24 1.45 18.88
N ASP A 24 -8.55 1.29 20.02
CA ASP A 24 -9.13 1.29 21.36
C ASP A 24 -9.41 2.69 21.93
N SER A 25 -8.88 3.75 21.29
CA SER A 25 -9.08 5.14 21.74
C SER A 25 -10.46 5.68 21.36
N GLY A 26 -11.26 4.91 20.64
CA GLY A 26 -12.59 5.28 20.15
C GLY A 26 -12.67 5.24 18.63
N PRO A 27 -13.74 5.81 18.04
CA PRO A 27 -13.86 5.93 16.59
C PRO A 27 -12.79 6.90 16.04
N CYS A 28 -12.25 6.59 14.87
CA CYS A 28 -11.39 7.52 14.15
C CYS A 28 -12.22 8.63 13.49
N MET A 29 -11.56 9.65 12.93
CA MET A 29 -12.21 10.70 12.16
C MET A 29 -12.37 10.26 10.69
N HIS A 30 -11.84 10.99 9.71
CA HIS A 30 -12.02 10.70 8.29
C HIS A 30 -11.01 9.69 7.72
N GLU A 31 -10.10 9.18 8.55
CA GLU A 31 -9.04 8.25 8.16
C GLU A 31 -8.85 7.15 9.22
N ALA A 32 -8.50 5.95 8.78
CA ALA A 32 -8.19 4.79 9.61
C ALA A 32 -6.70 4.45 9.53
N LEU A 33 -6.07 4.26 10.69
CA LEU A 33 -4.64 3.98 10.80
C LEU A 33 -4.39 2.56 11.27
N PHE A 34 -3.58 1.83 10.49
CA PHE A 34 -3.07 0.51 10.83
C PHE A 34 -1.54 0.50 10.85
N SER A 35 -0.94 -0.50 11.50
CA SER A 35 0.51 -0.76 11.46
C SER A 35 0.82 -2.03 10.67
N ASP A 36 2.11 -2.30 10.45
CA ASP A 36 2.58 -3.59 9.90
C ASP A 36 2.91 -4.62 10.99
N ASP A 37 2.44 -4.41 12.22
CA ASP A 37 2.61 -5.39 13.30
C ASP A 37 1.84 -6.68 13.01
N GLY A 38 2.51 -7.80 13.27
CA GLY A 38 1.97 -9.15 13.04
C GLY A 38 2.13 -9.68 11.61
N LEU A 39 2.79 -8.95 10.70
CA LEU A 39 3.22 -9.52 9.41
C LEU A 39 4.34 -10.55 9.58
N ALA A 40 4.48 -11.45 8.59
CA ALA A 40 5.55 -12.44 8.60
C ALA A 40 6.95 -11.78 8.56
N PRO A 41 7.99 -12.40 9.15
CA PRO A 41 9.33 -11.84 9.13
C PRO A 41 9.81 -11.47 7.72
N GLY A 42 10.28 -10.23 7.58
CA GLY A 42 10.76 -9.68 6.33
C GLY A 42 9.67 -9.09 5.43
N PHE A 43 8.38 -9.20 5.78
CA PHE A 43 7.29 -8.50 5.10
C PHE A 43 7.05 -7.13 5.73
N THR A 44 6.70 -6.14 4.91
CA THR A 44 6.47 -4.76 5.36
C THR A 44 5.23 -4.18 4.69
N THR A 45 4.82 -2.99 5.13
CA THR A 45 3.78 -2.17 4.50
C THR A 45 3.92 -2.06 2.97
N LEU A 46 5.16 -1.98 2.47
CA LEU A 46 5.43 -1.88 1.05
C LEU A 46 4.90 -3.11 0.28
N ASP A 47 4.99 -4.30 0.87
CA ASP A 47 4.50 -5.52 0.24
C ASP A 47 2.98 -5.55 0.15
N ILE A 48 2.29 -5.04 1.18
CA ILE A 48 0.82 -4.85 1.14
C ILE A 48 0.46 -3.85 0.04
N ALA A 49 1.13 -2.70 0.02
CA ALA A 49 0.83 -1.67 -0.97
C ALA A 49 1.10 -2.13 -2.41
N LYS A 50 2.18 -2.89 -2.65
CA LYS A 50 2.44 -3.45 -3.98
C LYS A 50 1.46 -4.57 -4.33
N GLY A 51 1.01 -5.36 -3.35
CA GLY A 51 -0.06 -6.35 -3.54
C GLY A 51 -1.39 -5.70 -3.95
N LEU A 52 -1.78 -4.60 -3.31
CA LEU A 52 -2.99 -3.85 -3.66
C LEU A 52 -2.98 -3.34 -5.11
N ILE A 53 -1.82 -2.96 -5.64
CA ILE A 53 -1.69 -2.57 -7.06
C ILE A 53 -2.09 -3.73 -7.99
N ASP A 54 -1.72 -4.97 -7.64
CA ASP A 54 -2.11 -6.15 -8.42
C ASP A 54 -3.61 -6.47 -8.25
N GLU A 55 -4.21 -6.14 -7.10
CA GLU A 55 -5.66 -6.21 -6.86
C GLU A 55 -6.44 -5.07 -7.56
N GLY A 56 -5.75 -4.16 -8.27
CA GLY A 56 -6.38 -3.06 -9.00
C GLY A 56 -6.65 -1.80 -8.17
N PHE A 57 -6.13 -1.71 -6.95
CA PHE A 57 -6.28 -0.54 -6.08
C PHE A 57 -5.01 0.30 -6.02
N HIS A 58 -5.18 1.63 -6.01
CA HIS A 58 -4.11 2.50 -5.53
C HIS A 58 -3.93 2.25 -4.02
N PRO A 59 -2.70 2.07 -3.53
CA PRO A 59 -2.47 1.82 -2.12
C PRO A 59 -2.78 3.05 -1.27
N MET A 60 -2.96 2.81 0.02
CA MET A 60 -3.11 3.85 1.04
C MET A 60 -1.82 4.66 1.24
N THR A 61 -1.89 5.75 2.00
CA THR A 61 -0.67 6.46 2.43
C THR A 61 0.16 5.55 3.32
N MET A 62 1.44 5.39 2.98
CA MET A 62 2.36 4.53 3.72
C MET A 62 3.37 5.35 4.53
N TYR A 63 3.86 4.76 5.62
CA TYR A 63 4.97 5.29 6.43
C TYR A 63 4.73 6.70 7.00
N PHE A 64 3.46 7.09 7.14
CA PHE A 64 3.02 8.28 7.83
C PHE A 64 1.71 7.99 8.60
N PRO A 65 1.55 8.48 9.84
CA PRO A 65 2.48 9.31 10.61
C PRO A 65 3.71 8.54 11.13
N LEU A 66 4.83 9.24 11.34
CA LEU A 66 6.11 8.62 11.73
C LEU A 66 6.13 7.99 13.13
N VAL A 67 5.11 8.26 13.96
CA VAL A 67 4.98 7.67 15.31
C VAL A 67 4.45 6.24 15.28
N VAL A 68 3.99 5.75 14.12
CA VAL A 68 3.55 4.37 13.91
C VAL A 68 4.48 3.69 12.91
N HIS A 69 5.15 2.61 13.34
CA HIS A 69 5.98 1.82 12.45
C HIS A 69 5.11 1.16 11.37
N GLY A 70 5.59 1.21 10.12
CA GLY A 70 4.86 0.60 9.00
C GLY A 70 3.44 1.16 8.79
N ALA A 71 3.20 2.42 9.16
CA ALA A 71 1.90 3.04 9.09
C ALA A 71 1.20 2.84 7.73
N MET A 72 -0.06 2.42 7.78
CA MET A 72 -1.00 2.34 6.67
C MET A 72 -2.18 3.26 7.00
N LEU A 73 -2.24 4.42 6.35
CA LEU A 73 -3.25 5.45 6.61
C LEU A 73 -4.27 5.49 5.47
N VAL A 74 -5.48 5.00 5.75
CA VAL A 74 -6.57 4.83 4.79
C VAL A 74 -7.61 5.94 4.95
N GLU A 75 -7.77 6.77 3.93
CA GLU A 75 -8.81 7.82 3.86
C GLU A 75 -9.77 7.50 2.69
N PRO A 76 -10.96 6.94 2.96
CA PRO A 76 -11.91 6.58 1.91
C PRO A 76 -12.70 7.77 1.36
N THR A 77 -12.77 8.88 2.09
CA THR A 77 -13.61 10.06 1.78
C THR A 77 -15.12 9.74 1.74
N GLU A 78 -15.95 10.78 1.63
CA GLU A 78 -17.41 10.65 1.56
C GLU A 78 -17.95 10.21 0.20
N THR A 79 -17.17 10.36 -0.87
CA THR A 79 -17.66 10.10 -2.24
C THR A 79 -17.69 8.64 -2.63
N GLU A 80 -16.97 7.80 -1.88
CA GLU A 80 -16.91 6.37 -2.13
C GLU A 80 -18.15 5.64 -1.60
N GLY A 81 -18.79 4.87 -2.48
CA GLY A 81 -19.95 4.07 -2.12
C GLY A 81 -19.57 2.81 -1.36
N LYS A 82 -20.49 2.29 -0.54
CA LYS A 82 -20.27 1.07 0.26
C LYS A 82 -19.73 -0.11 -0.57
N ALA A 83 -20.23 -0.31 -1.78
CA ALA A 83 -19.76 -1.41 -2.63
C ALA A 83 -18.27 -1.28 -3.00
N THR A 84 -17.76 -0.07 -3.22
CA THR A 84 -16.33 0.17 -3.44
C THR A 84 -15.53 -0.11 -2.17
N LEU A 85 -16.04 0.32 -1.01
CA LEU A 85 -15.40 0.05 0.28
C LEU A 85 -15.32 -1.45 0.56
N ASP A 86 -16.38 -2.21 0.29
CA ASP A 86 -16.41 -3.67 0.45
C ASP A 86 -15.34 -4.34 -0.43
N GLN A 87 -15.19 -3.89 -1.68
CA GLN A 87 -14.17 -4.40 -2.60
C GLN A 87 -12.76 -4.06 -2.11
N PHE A 88 -12.53 -2.82 -1.67
CA PHE A 88 -11.25 -2.40 -1.11
C PHE A 88 -10.88 -3.19 0.16
N ILE A 89 -11.84 -3.34 1.09
CA ILE A 89 -11.66 -4.13 2.31
C ILE A 89 -11.34 -5.59 1.96
N GLY A 90 -12.05 -6.18 0.99
CA GLY A 90 -11.77 -7.53 0.52
C GLY A 90 -10.35 -7.68 -0.06
N ALA A 91 -9.92 -6.75 -0.90
CA ALA A 91 -8.58 -6.72 -1.47
C ALA A 91 -7.50 -6.55 -0.38
N LEU A 92 -7.69 -5.61 0.54
CA LEU A 92 -6.75 -5.36 1.65
C LEU A 92 -6.68 -6.57 2.59
N ARG A 93 -7.80 -7.22 2.91
CA ARG A 93 -7.82 -8.47 3.69
C ARG A 93 -7.03 -9.57 3.01
N SER A 94 -7.31 -9.84 1.74
CA SER A 94 -6.61 -10.86 0.95
C SER A 94 -5.10 -10.66 0.97
N VAL A 95 -4.64 -9.43 0.71
CA VAL A 95 -3.22 -9.11 0.68
C VAL A 95 -2.59 -9.18 2.08
N ALA A 96 -3.27 -8.67 3.11
CA ALA A 96 -2.78 -8.71 4.49
C ALA A 96 -2.67 -10.15 5.01
N GLU A 97 -3.66 -11.01 4.76
CA GLU A 97 -3.61 -12.44 5.12
C GLU A 97 -2.42 -13.14 4.47
N ARG A 98 -2.18 -12.89 3.17
CA ARG A 98 -1.02 -13.41 2.44
C ARG A 98 0.31 -12.90 3.01
N ALA A 99 0.39 -11.63 3.40
CA ALA A 99 1.57 -11.05 4.03
C ALA A 99 1.84 -11.63 5.42
N LYS A 100 0.80 -11.85 6.23
CA LYS A 100 0.91 -12.55 7.53
C LYS A 100 1.30 -14.02 7.36
N ALA A 101 0.85 -14.68 6.29
CA ALA A 101 1.25 -16.04 5.93
C ALA A 101 2.65 -16.15 5.31
N GLY A 102 3.31 -15.03 5.01
CA GLY A 102 4.64 -15.01 4.41
C GLY A 102 4.67 -15.44 2.93
N ASP A 103 3.61 -15.16 2.18
CA ASP A 103 3.55 -15.48 0.74
C ASP A 103 4.61 -14.72 -0.05
N ALA A 104 5.67 -15.43 -0.44
CA ALA A 104 6.79 -14.88 -1.19
C ALA A 104 6.37 -14.25 -2.53
N ALA A 105 5.21 -14.59 -3.10
CA ALA A 105 4.72 -13.96 -4.33
C ALA A 105 4.51 -12.44 -4.16
N LEU A 106 4.17 -11.95 -2.97
CA LEU A 106 4.02 -10.51 -2.71
C LEU A 106 5.34 -9.73 -2.87
N LYS A 107 6.49 -10.39 -2.75
CA LYS A 107 7.79 -9.77 -3.03
C LYS A 107 7.99 -9.43 -4.51
N ALA A 108 7.33 -10.18 -5.39
CA ALA A 108 7.35 -9.92 -6.82
C ALA A 108 6.31 -8.86 -7.25
N ALA A 109 5.35 -8.54 -6.39
CA ALA A 109 4.34 -7.52 -6.68
C ALA A 109 4.97 -6.12 -6.85
N PRO A 110 4.44 -5.27 -7.76
CA PRO A 110 3.32 -5.55 -8.64
C PRO A 110 3.78 -6.33 -9.88
N ALA A 111 3.06 -7.39 -10.22
CA ALA A 111 3.31 -8.23 -11.38
C ALA A 111 2.41 -7.88 -12.57
N LEU A 112 1.23 -7.29 -12.32
CA LEU A 112 0.22 -6.97 -13.34
C LEU A 112 0.31 -5.51 -13.82
N ALA A 113 1.04 -4.66 -13.10
CA ALA A 113 1.29 -3.28 -13.50
C ALA A 113 2.23 -3.19 -14.71
N PRO A 114 2.19 -2.09 -15.49
CA PRO A 114 3.07 -1.88 -16.65
C PRO A 114 4.57 -1.94 -16.32
N ARG A 115 4.94 -1.69 -15.06
CA ARG A 115 6.29 -1.79 -14.52
C ARG A 115 6.25 -2.46 -13.15
N ARG A 116 7.30 -3.22 -12.86
CA ARG A 116 7.56 -3.83 -11.54
C ARG A 116 8.21 -2.82 -10.58
N ARG A 117 8.61 -3.29 -9.39
CA ARG A 117 9.44 -2.50 -8.46
C ARG A 117 10.66 -1.94 -9.18
N LEU A 118 10.87 -0.64 -9.04
CA LEU A 118 12.01 0.06 -9.61
C LEU A 118 13.23 -0.08 -8.70
N ASP A 119 14.42 0.00 -9.28
CA ASP A 119 15.66 0.07 -8.50
C ASP A 119 15.86 1.50 -7.99
N GLU A 120 15.23 1.79 -6.84
CA GLU A 120 15.32 3.09 -6.17
C GLU A 120 16.76 3.41 -5.74
N THR A 121 17.58 2.39 -5.44
CA THR A 121 18.99 2.57 -5.08
C THR A 121 19.80 3.06 -6.28
N ALA A 122 19.65 2.41 -7.43
CA ALA A 122 20.31 2.84 -8.65
C ALA A 122 19.80 4.22 -9.09
N ALA A 123 18.49 4.48 -9.02
CA ALA A 123 17.92 5.77 -9.37
C ALA A 123 18.48 6.91 -8.49
N ALA A 124 18.62 6.67 -7.17
CA ALA A 124 19.20 7.66 -6.25
C ALA A 124 20.72 7.85 -6.46
N ARG A 125 21.46 6.78 -6.77
CA ARG A 125 22.93 6.83 -6.91
C ARG A 125 23.41 7.24 -8.31
N LYS A 126 22.62 6.98 -9.36
CA LYS A 126 22.94 7.26 -10.77
C LYS A 126 21.74 7.89 -11.48
N PRO A 127 21.29 9.08 -11.05
CA PRO A 127 20.07 9.67 -11.54
C PRO A 127 20.17 10.07 -13.02
N VAL A 128 19.20 9.63 -13.82
CA VAL A 128 18.99 10.13 -15.19
C VAL A 128 17.81 11.10 -15.14
N LEU A 129 18.12 12.38 -14.99
CA LEU A 129 17.13 13.44 -14.71
C LEU A 129 16.54 14.09 -15.97
N VAL A 130 17.19 13.86 -17.12
CA VAL A 130 16.76 14.35 -18.42
C VAL A 130 16.80 13.21 -19.41
N TRP A 131 15.84 13.21 -20.33
CA TRP A 131 15.90 12.32 -21.47
C TRP A 131 17.11 12.63 -22.34
N LYS A 132 17.74 11.59 -22.90
CA LYS A 132 18.84 11.69 -23.85
C LYS A 132 18.52 10.77 -25.00
N ASP A 133 18.66 11.26 -26.23
CA ASP A 133 18.69 10.40 -27.42
C ASP A 133 19.74 9.30 -27.24
N GLU A 134 19.46 8.10 -27.73
CA GLU A 134 20.52 7.11 -27.92
C GLU A 134 21.53 7.70 -28.93
N ALA A 135 22.79 7.81 -28.53
CA ALA A 135 23.83 8.21 -29.45
C ALA A 135 23.88 7.18 -30.60
N LEU A 136 23.61 7.64 -31.82
CA LEU A 136 23.77 6.80 -33.02
C LEU A 136 25.18 6.17 -32.98
N PRO A 137 25.31 4.86 -33.21
CA PRO A 137 26.62 4.23 -33.25
C PRO A 137 27.48 4.97 -34.28
N GLN A 138 28.61 5.49 -33.82
CA GLN A 138 29.55 6.23 -34.65
C GLN A 138 30.07 5.25 -35.70
N ALA A 139 29.72 5.48 -36.97
CA ALA A 139 30.24 4.67 -38.06
C ALA A 139 31.77 4.77 -38.04
N ALA A 140 32.44 3.62 -38.01
CA ALA A 140 33.89 3.56 -38.16
C ALA A 140 34.24 3.99 -39.59
N GLU A 141 35.07 5.03 -39.72
CA GLU A 141 35.78 5.35 -40.98
C GLU A 141 36.83 4.29 -41.33
#